data_AF-A0A836PVK5-F1
#
_entry.id   AF-A0A836PVK5-F1
#
_cell.length_a   1.000
_cell.length_b   1.000
_cell.length_c   1.000
_cell.angle_alpha   90.00
_cell.angle_beta   90.00
_cell.angle_gamma   90.00
#
_symmetry.space_group_name_H-M   'P 1'
#
loop_
_entity.id
_entity.type
_entity.pdbx_description
1 polymer ?
#
loop_
_entity_poly.entity_id
_entity_poly.type
_entity_poly.pdbx_seq_one_letter_code
_entity_poly.pdbx_strand_id
1 'polypeptide(L)'
;VLDVDGVYSNTKSKKLIYDFKKEKPTISKNKMDVTGGMTRKITEATKMSKFGLKVFFVNGNKPQRITDAVSGKKFEGTLFR
;
A
#
# COMPACT_ATOMS: atom_id res chain seq x y z
N VAL A 1 -6.39 3.60 -4.91
CA VAL A 1 -6.89 2.23 -5.17
C VAL A 1 -5.92 1.54 -6.13
N LEU A 2 -5.65 0.24 -5.96
CA LEU A 2 -4.71 -0.57 -6.73
C LEU A 2 -5.42 -1.76 -7.39
N ASP A 3 -4.75 -2.45 -8.30
CA ASP A 3 -5.16 -3.75 -8.87
C ASP A 3 -4.77 -4.96 -7.99
N VAL A 4 -3.85 -4.73 -7.04
CA VAL A 4 -3.36 -5.71 -6.06
C VAL A 4 -3.80 -5.37 -4.64
N ASP A 5 -3.59 -6.30 -3.69
CA ASP A 5 -4.07 -6.15 -2.30
C ASP A 5 -3.42 -4.98 -1.56
N GLY A 6 -2.15 -4.68 -1.86
CA GLY A 6 -1.41 -3.57 -1.26
C GLY A 6 0.07 -3.65 -1.61
N VAL A 7 0.93 -3.23 -0.69
CA VAL A 7 2.38 -3.39 -0.83
C VAL A 7 2.80 -4.73 -0.28
N TYR A 8 3.39 -5.58 -1.12
CA TYR A 8 3.96 -6.85 -0.68
C TYR A 8 5.44 -6.68 -0.34
N SER A 9 5.87 -7.21 0.81
CA SER A 9 7.29 -7.34 1.17
C SER A 9 8.01 -8.31 0.26
N ASN A 10 7.30 -9.31 -0.26
CA ASN A 10 7.77 -10.25 -1.25
C ASN A 10 6.61 -10.62 -2.18
N THR A 11 6.80 -10.39 -3.47
CA THR A 11 5.77 -10.63 -4.50
C THR A 11 5.51 -12.11 -4.77
N LYS A 12 6.48 -13.00 -4.51
CA LYS A 12 6.32 -14.45 -4.67
C LYS A 12 5.49 -15.06 -3.55
N SER A 13 5.80 -14.73 -2.29
CA SER A 13 5.04 -15.22 -1.15
C SER A 13 3.76 -14.42 -0.89
N LYS A 14 3.54 -13.33 -1.63
CA LYS A 14 2.42 -12.39 -1.45
C LYS A 14 2.27 -11.91 0.00
N LYS A 15 3.38 -11.80 0.73
CA LYS A 15 3.37 -11.34 2.12
C LYS A 15 3.06 -9.84 2.15
N LEU A 16 1.82 -9.51 2.48
CA LEU A 16 1.31 -8.15 2.56
C LEU A 16 1.91 -7.41 3.76
N ILE A 17 2.28 -6.15 3.52
CA ILE A 17 2.66 -5.18 4.55
C ILE A 17 1.38 -4.47 4.98
N TYR A 18 0.98 -4.64 6.23
CA TYR A 18 -0.27 -4.03 6.72
C TYR A 18 -0.05 -2.60 7.19
N ASP A 19 1.10 -2.34 7.82
CA ASP A 19 1.47 -1.01 8.31
C ASP A 19 2.88 -0.66 7.82
N PHE A 20 2.93 0.27 6.88
CA PHE A 20 4.18 0.66 6.22
C PHE A 20 5.16 1.34 7.19
N LYS A 21 4.66 2.04 8.21
CA LYS A 21 5.50 2.72 9.22
C LYS A 21 6.08 1.72 10.23
N LYS A 22 5.29 0.71 10.61
CA LYS A 22 5.71 -0.31 11.58
C LYS A 22 6.75 -1.26 10.98
N GLU A 23 6.53 -1.71 9.75
CA GLU A 23 7.40 -2.70 9.09
C GLU A 23 8.66 -2.08 8.46
N LYS A 24 8.67 -0.76 8.23
CA LYS A 24 9.81 0.01 7.66
C LYS A 24 10.50 -0.71 6.48
N PRO A 25 9.76 -1.12 5.44
CA PRO A 25 10.34 -1.85 4.33
C PRO A 25 11.34 -0.97 3.56
N THR A 26 12.41 -1.59 3.06
CA THR A 26 13.31 -0.92 2.11
C THR A 26 12.76 -1.09 0.70
N ILE A 27 12.53 0.01 0.00
CA ILE A 27 12.05 -0.01 -1.39
C ILE A 27 13.26 -0.25 -2.29
N SER A 28 13.38 -1.46 -2.84
CA SER A 28 14.37 -1.77 -3.87
C SER A 28 13.79 -1.52 -5.26
N LYS A 29 14.64 -1.10 -6.19
CA LYS A 29 14.24 -0.83 -7.57
C LYS A 29 13.90 -2.16 -8.25
N ASN A 30 12.61 -2.40 -8.50
CA ASN A 30 12.14 -3.62 -9.14
C ASN A 30 12.17 -3.46 -10.67
N LYS A 31 12.86 -4.36 -11.38
CA LYS A 31 12.92 -4.35 -12.87
C LYS A 31 11.54 -4.50 -13.52
N MET A 32 10.56 -5.11 -12.83
CA MET A 32 9.20 -5.27 -13.33
C MET A 32 8.34 -4.00 -13.17
N ASP A 33 8.75 -3.04 -12.33
CA ASP A 33 8.07 -1.73 -12.21
C ASP A 33 8.57 -0.78 -13.31
N VAL A 34 8.29 -1.14 -14.56
CA VAL A 34 8.82 -0.49 -15.76
C VAL A 34 8.40 0.97 -15.90
N THR A 35 7.22 1.33 -15.39
CA THR A 35 6.71 2.71 -15.38
C THR A 35 7.07 3.47 -14.10
N GLY A 36 7.68 2.81 -13.11
CA GLY A 36 7.82 3.34 -11.76
C GLY A 36 6.47 3.62 -11.09
N GLY A 37 5.38 3.05 -11.61
CA GLY A 37 4.03 3.35 -11.21
C GLY A 37 3.76 2.96 -9.75
N MET A 38 4.34 1.86 -9.27
CA MET A 38 4.21 1.47 -7.86
C MET A 38 5.18 2.26 -6.98
N THR A 39 6.43 2.41 -7.41
CA THR A 39 7.45 3.20 -6.71
C THR A 39 6.94 4.61 -6.43
N ARG A 40 6.39 5.31 -7.44
CA ARG A 40 5.85 6.66 -7.32
C ARG A 40 4.66 6.73 -6.37
N LYS A 41 3.73 5.76 -6.43
CA LYS A 41 2.60 5.69 -5.49
C LYS A 41 3.09 5.60 -4.05
N ILE A 42 4.03 4.69 -3.77
CA ILE A 42 4.59 4.52 -2.41
C ILE A 42 5.30 5.80 -1.95
N THR A 43 6.09 6.43 -2.82
CA THR A 43 6.78 7.69 -2.51
C THR A 43 5.79 8.80 -2.13
N GLU A 44 4.73 9.01 -2.92
CA GLU A 44 3.74 10.05 -2.63
C GLU A 44 2.92 9.73 -1.36
N ALA A 45 2.50 8.47 -1.18
CA ALA A 45 1.81 8.04 0.05
C ALA A 45 2.66 8.28 1.30
N THR A 46 3.97 8.01 1.22
CA THR A 46 4.93 8.27 2.31
C THR A 46 5.08 9.76 2.59
N LYS A 47 5.09 10.62 1.56
CA LYS A 47 5.13 12.08 1.74
C LYS A 47 3.86 12.56 2.44
N MET A 48 2.69 12.15 1.96
CA MET A 48 1.39 12.51 2.56
C MET A 48 1.29 12.06 4.02
N SER A 49 1.76 10.84 4.33
CA SER A 49 1.68 10.31 5.70
C SER A 49 2.61 11.04 6.68
N LYS A 50 3.74 11.58 6.20
CA LYS A 50 4.59 12.47 7.01
C LYS A 50 3.89 13.76 7.45
N PHE A 51 2.88 14.22 6.70
CA PHE A 51 2.03 15.36 7.07
C PHE A 51 0.82 14.96 7.93
N GLY A 52 0.77 13.72 8.44
CA GLY A 52 -0.29 13.24 9.33
C GLY A 52 -1.52 12.68 8.63
N LEU A 53 -1.53 12.62 7.28
CA LEU A 53 -2.63 12.03 6.52
C LEU A 53 -2.53 10.50 6.52
N LYS A 54 -3.62 9.81 6.88
CA LYS A 54 -3.71 8.35 6.70
C LYS A 54 -3.94 8.05 5.22
N VAL A 55 -3.03 7.29 4.61
CA VAL A 55 -3.16 6.86 3.20
C VAL A 55 -3.34 5.35 3.14
N PHE A 56 -4.33 4.91 2.36
CA PHE A 56 -4.74 3.51 2.26
C PHE A 56 -4.48 2.98 0.86
N PHE A 57 -3.71 1.90 0.77
CA PHE A 57 -3.57 1.11 -0.45
C PHE A 57 -4.43 -0.14 -0.32
N VAL A 58 -5.42 -0.27 -1.20
CA VAL A 58 -6.40 -1.37 -1.23
C VAL A 58 -6.67 -1.79 -2.67
N ASN A 59 -7.07 -3.06 -2.84
CA ASN A 59 -7.49 -3.60 -4.13
C ASN A 59 -8.86 -3.07 -4.56
N GLY A 60 -8.93 -2.39 -5.70
CA GLY A 60 -10.14 -1.82 -6.27
C GLY A 60 -11.07 -2.84 -6.91
N ASN A 61 -10.55 -4.00 -7.28
CA ASN A 61 -11.34 -5.09 -7.82
C ASN A 61 -12.18 -5.79 -6.72
N LYS A 62 -12.03 -5.36 -5.45
CA LYS A 62 -12.76 -5.88 -4.28
C LYS A 62 -13.42 -4.70 -3.54
N PRO A 63 -14.61 -4.24 -3.98
CA PRO A 63 -15.23 -3.00 -3.50
C PRO A 63 -15.38 -2.91 -1.97
N GLN A 64 -15.66 -4.03 -1.30
CA GLN A 64 -15.79 -4.09 0.16
C GLN A 64 -14.53 -3.60 0.89
N ARG A 65 -13.34 -3.76 0.31
CA ARG A 65 -12.09 -3.30 0.92
C ARG A 65 -11.95 -1.79 0.95
N ILE A 66 -12.56 -1.10 -0.03
CA ILE A 66 -12.60 0.36 -0.03
C ILE A 66 -13.49 0.82 1.12
N THR A 67 -14.68 0.21 1.27
CA THR A 67 -15.61 0.56 2.36
C THR A 67 -15.03 0.25 3.74
N ASP A 68 -14.32 -0.87 3.90
CA ASP A 68 -13.70 -1.24 5.18
C ASP A 68 -12.57 -0.27 5.55
N ALA A 69 -11.74 0.13 4.58
CA ALA A 69 -10.64 1.07 4.81
C ALA A 69 -11.13 2.46 5.24
N VAL A 70 -12.19 2.98 4.62
CA VAL A 70 -12.72 4.33 4.96
C VAL A 70 -13.59 4.34 6.22
N SER A 71 -14.21 3.21 6.57
CA SER A 71 -15.05 3.09 7.77
C SER A 71 -14.26 2.82 9.06
N GLY A 72 -12.93 2.70 8.98
CA GLY A 72 -12.07 2.43 10.13
C GLY A 72 -12.15 0.99 10.65
N LYS A 73 -12.77 0.08 9.88
CA LYS A 73 -12.78 -1.35 10.16
C LYS A 73 -11.43 -1.96 9.83
N LYS A 74 -11.21 -3.20 10.29
CA LYS A 74 -10.09 -4.01 9.80
C LYS A 74 -10.30 -4.22 8.30
N PHE A 75 -9.28 -3.90 7.51
CA PHE A 75 -9.32 -4.01 6.05
C PHE A 75 -8.10 -4.77 5.54
N GLU A 76 -8.21 -5.30 4.34
CA GLU A 76 -7.12 -6.01 3.65
C GLU A 76 -6.40 -5.03 2.72
N GLY A 77 -5.22 -4.57 3.15
CA GLY A 77 -4.37 -3.67 2.39
C GLY A 77 -3.22 -3.09 3.23
N THR A 78 -2.61 -2.01 2.73
CA THR A 78 -1.47 -1.33 3.38
C THR A 78 -1.84 0.06 3.86
N LEU A 79 -1.53 0.37 5.11
CA LEU A 79 -1.71 1.67 5.74
C LEU A 79 -0.39 2.45 5.82
N PHE A 80 -0.42 3.72 5.43
CA PHE A 80 0.62 4.71 5.67
C PHE A 80 0.13 5.74 6.70
N ARG A 81 0.95 6.00 7.73
CA ARG A 81 0.69 6.94 8.84
C ARG A 81 2.01 7.39 9.49
#